data_AF-A0A412G5I7-F1
#
_entry.id   AF-A0A412G5I7-F1
#
_cell.length_a   1.000
_cell.length_b   1.000
_cell.length_c   1.000
_cell.angle_alpha   90.00
_cell.angle_beta   90.00
_cell.angle_gamma   90.00
#
_symmetry.space_group_name_H-M   'P 1'
#
loop_
_entity.id
_entity.type
_entity.pdbx_description
1 polymer ?
#
loop_
_entity_poly.entity_id
_entity_poly.type
_entity_poly.pdbx_seq_one_letter_code
_entity_poly.pdbx_strand_id
1 'polypeptide(L)'
;MAKLVKKKKKLRLEGLAAVLLFFASVCYVSSSLFLRTYNNSLSARQQSVSRDIAALQTENDALKIEVQSLSTRDRVTGIAAEDGMTQNQGNIVTIAKTGE
;
A
#
# COMPACT_ATOMS: atom_id res chain seq x y z
N MET A 1 -36.55 2.43 68.66
CA MET A 1 -35.60 1.69 67.80
C MET A 1 -36.19 1.62 66.39
N ALA A 2 -35.63 2.35 65.43
CA ALA A 2 -36.15 2.36 64.06
C ALA A 2 -35.62 1.16 63.27
N LYS A 3 -36.51 0.25 62.85
CA LYS A 3 -36.18 -0.92 62.02
C LYS A 3 -36.08 -0.48 60.56
N LEU A 4 -34.89 -0.57 59.96
CA LEU A 4 -34.69 -0.32 58.54
C LEU A 4 -35.24 -1.49 57.72
N VAL A 5 -36.46 -1.37 57.22
CA VAL A 5 -37.09 -2.39 56.38
C VAL A 5 -36.54 -2.28 54.95
N LYS A 6 -35.65 -3.19 54.55
CA LYS A 6 -35.10 -3.27 53.19
C LYS A 6 -36.22 -3.60 52.19
N LYS A 7 -36.67 -2.62 51.41
CA LYS A 7 -37.57 -2.86 50.27
C LYS A 7 -36.84 -3.68 49.20
N LYS A 8 -37.34 -4.87 48.88
CA LYS A 8 -36.85 -5.67 47.75
C LYS A 8 -37.09 -4.90 46.45
N LYS A 9 -36.02 -4.48 45.78
CA LYS A 9 -36.11 -3.81 44.47
C LYS A 9 -36.66 -4.81 43.46
N LYS A 10 -37.91 -4.65 43.02
CA LYS A 10 -38.44 -5.36 41.86
C LYS A 10 -37.75 -4.79 40.62
N LEU A 11 -37.03 -5.64 39.89
CA LEU A 11 -36.50 -5.27 38.57
C LEU A 11 -37.69 -4.99 37.67
N ARG A 12 -37.89 -3.73 37.29
CA ARG A 12 -38.91 -3.35 36.32
C ARG A 12 -38.44 -3.86 34.96
N LEU A 13 -39.25 -4.67 34.28
CA LEU A 13 -38.94 -5.23 32.96
C LEU A 13 -38.57 -4.12 31.95
N GLU A 14 -39.15 -2.93 32.08
CA GLU A 14 -38.78 -1.73 31.31
C GLU A 14 -37.29 -1.37 31.43
N GLY A 15 -36.72 -1.39 32.64
CA GLY A 15 -35.32 -1.05 32.84
C GLY A 15 -34.38 -2.07 32.23
N LEU A 16 -34.75 -3.36 32.30
CA LEU A 16 -34.01 -4.44 31.66
C LEU A 16 -34.08 -4.31 30.12
N ALA A 17 -35.26 -4.03 29.58
CA ALA A 17 -35.47 -3.84 28.14
C ALA A 17 -34.70 -2.63 27.62
N ALA A 18 -34.69 -1.51 28.36
CA ALA A 18 -33.92 -0.32 27.99
C ALA A 18 -32.41 -0.58 27.96
N VAL A 19 -31.86 -1.32 28.94
CA VAL A 19 -30.44 -1.70 28.97
C VAL A 19 -30.09 -2.65 27.82
N LEU A 20 -30.93 -3.64 27.54
CA LEU A 20 -30.75 -4.56 26.41
C LEU A 20 -30.79 -3.82 25.07
N LEU A 21 -31.73 -2.88 24.91
CA LEU A 21 -31.85 -2.09 23.68
C LEU A 21 -30.61 -1.20 23.51
N PHE A 22 -30.17 -0.52 24.57
CA PHE A 22 -28.94 0.27 24.53
C PHE A 22 -27.73 -0.58 24.14
N PHE A 23 -27.58 -1.76 24.72
CA PHE A 23 -26.48 -2.68 24.41
C PHE A 23 -26.56 -3.19 22.95
N ALA A 24 -27.76 -3.53 22.48
CA ALA A 24 -27.99 -3.95 21.11
C ALA A 24 -27.65 -2.83 20.10
N SER A 25 -28.02 -1.58 20.40
CA SER A 25 -27.66 -0.42 19.57
C SER A 25 -26.15 -0.21 19.51
N VAL A 26 -25.45 -0.31 20.63
CA VAL A 26 -23.98 -0.18 20.67
C VAL A 26 -23.29 -1.29 19.88
N CYS A 27 -23.74 -2.54 20.03
CA CYS A 27 -23.23 -3.67 19.26
C CYS A 27 -23.50 -3.51 17.76
N TYR A 28 -24.69 -3.03 17.38
CA TYR A 28 -25.03 -2.79 15.97
C TYR A 28 -24.13 -1.73 15.34
N VAL A 29 -23.94 -0.59 16.01
CA VAL A 29 -23.05 0.48 15.52
C VAL A 29 -21.62 -0.02 15.43
N SER A 30 -21.12 -0.70 16.47
CA SER A 30 -19.78 -1.27 16.49
C SER A 30 -19.57 -2.25 15.33
N SER A 31 -20.49 -3.19 15.13
CA SER A 31 -20.40 -4.19 14.05
C SER A 31 -20.42 -3.54 12.66
N SER A 32 -21.28 -2.52 12.47
CA SER A 32 -21.32 -1.75 11.22
C SER A 32 -20.02 -0.96 10.96
N LEU A 33 -19.39 -0.44 12.01
CA LEU A 33 -18.14 0.30 11.94
C LEU A 33 -16.96 -0.64 11.66
N PHE A 34 -16.93 -1.81 12.30
CA PHE A 34 -15.93 -2.85 12.02
C PHE A 34 -16.03 -3.36 10.59
N LEU A 35 -17.24 -3.64 10.07
CA LEU A 35 -17.43 -4.08 8.69
C LEU A 35 -16.96 -3.03 7.67
N ARG A 36 -17.29 -1.76 7.90
CA ARG A 36 -16.82 -0.63 7.06
C ARG A 36 -15.31 -0.43 7.17
N THR A 37 -14.76 -0.56 8.37
CA THR A 37 -13.31 -0.44 8.62
C THR A 37 -12.54 -1.57 7.96
N TYR A 38 -13.06 -2.80 8.00
CA TYR A 38 -12.46 -3.94 7.34
C TYR A 38 -12.43 -3.75 5.82
N ASN A 39 -13.53 -3.24 5.26
CA ASN A 39 -13.61 -2.89 3.84
C ASN A 39 -12.59 -1.78 3.47
N ASN A 40 -12.52 -0.70 4.26
CA ASN A 40 -11.54 0.38 4.04
C ASN A 40 -10.09 -0.10 4.17
N SER A 41 -9.80 -0.98 5.15
CA SER A 41 -8.46 -1.54 5.33
C SER A 41 -8.05 -2.43 4.16
N LEU A 42 -9.00 -3.16 3.58
CA LEU A 42 -8.77 -3.99 2.41
C LEU A 42 -8.52 -3.14 1.16
N SER A 43 -9.30 -2.07 0.95
CA SER A 43 -9.06 -1.12 -0.13
C SER A 43 -7.73 -0.38 0.01
N ALA A 44 -7.35 0.02 1.22
CA ALA A 44 -6.05 0.64 1.46
C ALA A 44 -4.89 -0.32 1.14
N ARG A 45 -5.05 -1.61 1.48
CA ARG A 45 -4.05 -2.64 1.18
C ARG A 45 -4.01 -3.01 -0.30
N GLN A 46 -5.14 -3.02 -1.00
CA GLN A 46 -5.16 -3.15 -2.45
C GLN A 46 -4.47 -1.97 -3.12
N GLN A 47 -4.69 -0.76 -2.62
CA GLN A 47 -4.05 0.43 -3.16
C GLN A 47 -2.54 0.43 -2.91
N SER A 48 -2.05 -0.05 -1.76
CA SER A 48 -0.62 -0.21 -1.53
C SER A 48 0.01 -1.22 -2.48
N VAL A 49 -0.61 -2.41 -2.61
CA VAL A 49 -0.12 -3.45 -3.53
C VAL A 49 -0.12 -2.97 -4.98
N SER A 50 -1.14 -2.22 -5.40
CA SER A 50 -1.18 -1.65 -6.76
C SER A 50 -0.07 -0.64 -7.00
N ARG A 51 0.33 0.14 -5.99
CA ARG A 51 1.48 1.06 -6.10
C ARG A 51 2.79 0.29 -6.19
N ASP A 52 2.94 -0.76 -5.38
CA ASP A 52 4.14 -1.61 -5.41
C ASP A 52 4.31 -2.30 -6.78
N ILE A 53 3.21 -2.78 -7.37
CA ILE A 53 3.21 -3.34 -8.73
C ILE A 53 3.64 -2.29 -9.76
N ALA A 54 3.10 -1.08 -9.70
CA ALA A 54 3.46 -0.01 -10.64
C ALA A 54 4.93 0.40 -10.50
N ALA A 55 5.46 0.44 -9.28
CA ALA A 55 6.88 0.71 -9.01
C ALA A 55 7.77 -0.38 -9.64
N LEU A 56 7.44 -1.66 -9.40
CA LEU A 56 8.18 -2.79 -9.96
C LEU A 56 8.08 -2.85 -11.49
N GLN A 57 6.95 -2.49 -12.09
CA GLN A 57 6.83 -2.39 -13.54
C GLN A 57 7.73 -1.30 -14.11
N THR A 58 7.76 -0.13 -13.47
CA THR A 58 8.64 0.97 -13.86
C THR A 58 10.11 0.57 -13.77
N GLU A 59 10.50 -0.15 -12.71
CA GLU A 59 11.85 -0.68 -12.54
C GLU A 59 12.21 -1.72 -13.62
N ASN A 60 11.28 -2.63 -13.93
CA ASN A 60 11.47 -3.60 -15.02
C ASN A 60 11.59 -2.92 -16.39
N ASP A 61 10.77 -1.91 -16.67
CA ASP A 61 10.84 -1.15 -17.92
C ASP A 61 12.18 -0.40 -18.03
N ALA A 62 12.66 0.19 -16.94
CA ALA A 62 13.98 0.82 -16.89
C ALA A 62 15.11 -0.19 -17.17
N LEU A 63 15.09 -1.35 -16.50
CA LEU A 63 16.06 -2.42 -16.73
C LEU A 63 16.02 -2.94 -18.18
N LYS A 64 14.82 -3.07 -18.76
CA LYS A 64 14.65 -3.49 -20.15
C LYS A 64 15.22 -2.48 -21.14
N ILE A 65 15.10 -1.19 -20.85
CA ILE A 65 15.73 -0.12 -21.64
C ILE A 65 17.25 -0.20 -21.52
N GLU A 66 17.77 -0.40 -20.31
CA GLU A 66 19.21 -0.52 -20.07
C GLU A 66 19.81 -1.71 -20.81
N VAL A 67 19.16 -2.89 -20.75
CA VAL A 67 19.59 -4.08 -21.50
C VAL A 67 19.58 -3.83 -23.01
N GLN A 68 18.56 -3.16 -23.55
CA GLN A 68 18.53 -2.81 -24.97
C GLN A 68 19.63 -1.82 -25.36
N SER A 69 19.92 -0.86 -24.49
CA SER A 69 21.02 0.10 -24.69
C SER A 69 22.37 -0.62 -24.71
N LEU A 70 22.63 -1.49 -23.73
CA LEU A 70 23.84 -2.32 -23.68
C LEU A 70 23.95 -3.22 -24.91
N SER A 71 22.90 -3.95 -25.24
CA SER A 71 22.88 -4.83 -26.43
C SER A 71 23.14 -4.04 -27.72
N THR A 72 22.57 -2.85 -27.84
CA THR A 72 22.82 -1.97 -28.99
C THR A 72 24.27 -1.50 -29.03
N ARG A 73 24.83 -1.09 -27.88
CA ARG A 73 26.24 -0.70 -27.75
C ARG A 73 27.18 -1.86 -28.10
N ASP A 74 26.89 -3.06 -27.61
CA ASP A 74 27.68 -4.26 -27.89
C ASP A 74 27.62 -4.61 -29.37
N ARG A 75 26.44 -4.52 -30.01
CA ARG A 75 26.29 -4.71 -31.45
C ARG A 75 27.08 -3.69 -32.27
N VAL A 76 27.01 -2.41 -31.91
CA VAL A 76 27.78 -1.34 -32.59
C VAL A 76 29.29 -1.57 -32.42
N THR A 77 29.72 -2.00 -31.22
CA THR A 77 31.12 -2.30 -30.94
C THR A 77 31.61 -3.51 -31.72
N GLY A 78 30.77 -4.56 -31.86
CA GLY A 78 31.08 -5.74 -32.66
C GLY A 78 31.24 -5.42 -34.16
N ILE A 79 30.31 -4.65 -34.73
CA ILE A 79 30.39 -4.21 -36.14
C ILE A 79 31.66 -3.36 -36.36
N ALA A 80 31.94 -2.42 -35.45
CA ALA A 80 33.14 -1.58 -35.55
C ALA A 80 34.44 -2.41 -35.47
N ALA A 81 34.47 -3.45 -34.64
CA ALA A 81 35.61 -4.35 -34.53
C ALA A 81 35.79 -5.24 -35.78
N GLU A 82 34.70 -5.70 -36.39
CA GLU A 82 34.72 -6.44 -37.68
C GLU A 82 35.27 -5.57 -38.82
N ASP A 83 34.94 -4.28 -38.85
CA ASP A 83 35.46 -3.29 -39.81
C ASP A 83 36.90 -2.82 -39.49
N GLY A 84 37.56 -3.40 -38.48
CA GLY A 84 38.94 -3.10 -38.09
C GLY A 84 39.12 -1.81 -37.27
N MET A 85 38.03 -1.20 -36.79
CA MET A 85 38.07 -0.01 -35.94
C MET A 85 38.27 -0.40 -34.47
N THR A 86 39.32 0.12 -33.84
CA THR A 86 39.59 -0.05 -32.41
C THR A 86 38.92 1.06 -31.59
N GLN A 87 38.35 0.69 -30.43
CA GLN A 87 37.62 1.61 -29.57
C GLN A 87 38.58 2.63 -28.91
N ASN A 88 38.59 3.88 -29.39
CA ASN A 88 39.41 4.95 -28.81
C ASN A 88 38.74 5.55 -27.56
N GLN A 89 38.98 4.95 -26.40
CA GLN A 89 38.42 5.39 -25.11
C GLN A 89 38.88 6.81 -24.68
N GLY A 90 39.92 7.38 -25.32
CA GLY A 90 40.43 8.72 -25.00
C GLY A 90 39.57 9.89 -25.49
N ASN A 91 38.55 9.65 -26.33
CA ASN A 91 37.68 10.69 -26.89
C ASN A 91 36.24 10.64 -26.35
N ILE A 92 35.99 9.88 -25.28
CA ILE A 92 34.68 9.83 -24.62
C ILE A 92 34.57 11.04 -23.70
N VAL A 93 33.96 12.12 -24.18
CA VAL A 93 33.59 13.26 -23.34
C VAL A 93 32.31 12.89 -22.61
N THR A 94 32.42 12.50 -21.35
CA THR A 94 31.25 12.39 -20.46
C THR A 94 30.68 13.78 -20.23
N ILE A 95 29.64 14.13 -20.96
CA ILE A 95 28.92 15.39 -20.74
C ILE A 95 28.07 15.20 -19.48
N ALA A 96 28.64 15.48 -18.31
CA ALA A 96 27.88 15.63 -17.08
C ALA A 96 27.00 16.86 -17.25
N LYS A 97 25.69 16.64 -17.49
CA LYS A 97 24.71 17.72 -17.50
C LYS A 97 24.46 18.14 -16.05
N THR A 98 25.36 18.97 -15.52
CA THR A 98 25.18 19.67 -14.25
C THR A 98 24.51 21.02 -14.54
N GLY A 99 23.27 21.16 -14.09
CA GLY A 99 22.57 22.44 -13.94
C GLY A 99 21.84 22.94 -15.19
N GLU A 100 20.51 22.82 -15.17
CA GLU A 100 19.54 23.94 -15.15
C GLU A 100 18.14 23.39 -14.89
#